data_AF-A0A7H4NY86-F1
#
_entry.id   AF-A0A7H4NY86-F1
#
_cell.length_a   1.000
_cell.length_b   1.000
_cell.length_c   1.000
_cell.angle_alpha   90.00
_cell.angle_beta   90.00
_cell.angle_gamma   90.00
#
_symmetry.space_group_name_H-M   'P 1'
#
loop_
_entity.id
_entity.type
_entity.pdbx_description
1 polymer ?
#
loop_
_entity_poly.entity_id
_entity_poly.type
_entity_poly.pdbx_seq_one_letter_code
_entity_poly.pdbx_strand_id
1 'polypeptide(L)'
;MGTDGIDLIAGVTTFNEVYTVSKAMCNAAREVILMADSSKFGRKSPNIVCGLESVDKLITDADISPEFKQALEDKGIEVIITGEHHE
;
A
#
# COMPACT_ATOMS: atom_id res chain seq x y z
N MET A 1 1.49 -0.48 8.38
CA MET A 1 2.57 -1.38 7.98
C MET A 1 3.30 -0.84 6.76
N GLY A 2 4.54 -1.26 6.51
CA GLY A 2 5.31 -0.90 5.31
C GLY A 2 5.32 -2.00 4.25
N THR A 3 5.92 -1.72 3.09
CA THR A 3 5.97 -2.64 1.94
C THR A 3 7.14 -2.32 1.01
N ASP A 4 7.55 -3.29 0.18
CA ASP A 4 8.54 -3.08 -0.89
C ASP A 4 7.89 -2.79 -2.25
N GLY A 5 6.61 -3.11 -2.42
CA GLY A 5 5.91 -2.92 -3.68
C GLY A 5 4.39 -3.00 -3.56
N ILE A 6 3.73 -2.09 -4.27
CA ILE A 6 2.27 -2.00 -4.36
C ILE A 6 1.86 -2.21 -5.81
N ASP A 7 1.10 -3.26 -6.08
CA ASP A 7 0.55 -3.55 -7.39
C ASP A 7 -0.97 -3.60 -7.35
N LEU A 8 -1.62 -2.99 -8.35
CA LEU A 8 -3.09 -2.88 -8.42
C LEU A 8 -3.82 -4.22 -8.51
N ILE A 9 -3.10 -5.27 -8.95
CA ILE A 9 -3.64 -6.62 -9.14
C ILE A 9 -3.14 -7.56 -8.04
N ALA A 10 -1.83 -7.61 -7.80
CA ALA A 10 -1.21 -8.55 -6.85
C ALA A 10 -1.35 -8.13 -5.38
N GLY A 11 -1.55 -6.84 -5.10
CA GLY A 11 -1.69 -6.34 -3.73
C GLY A 11 -0.42 -5.73 -3.15
N VAL A 12 -0.29 -5.86 -1.83
CA VAL A 12 0.89 -5.43 -1.05
C VAL A 12 1.93 -6.55 -1.08
N THR A 13 3.11 -6.26 -1.59
CA THR A 13 4.19 -7.26 -1.81
C THR A 13 5.47 -6.90 -1.05
N THR A 14 6.31 -7.90 -0.76
CA THR A 14 7.58 -7.69 -0.05
C THR A 14 8.63 -8.73 -0.45
N PHE A 15 9.92 -8.38 -0.29
CA PHE A 15 11.03 -9.33 -0.33
C PHE A 15 11.30 -9.97 1.03
N ASN A 16 10.69 -9.48 2.10
CA ASN A 16 10.89 -10.02 3.44
C ASN A 16 10.42 -11.48 3.52
N GLU A 17 11.30 -12.37 3.96
CA GLU A 17 11.01 -13.81 4.09
C GLU A 17 10.01 -14.10 5.20
N VAL A 18 9.90 -13.22 6.19
CA VAL A 18 9.00 -13.33 7.35
C VAL A 18 7.66 -12.63 7.09
N TYR A 19 7.26 -12.46 5.83
CA TYR A 19 6.02 -11.78 5.42
C TYR A 19 4.74 -12.41 6.00
N THR A 20 4.81 -13.68 6.42
CA THR A 20 3.71 -14.39 7.06
C THR A 20 3.28 -13.75 8.37
N VAL A 21 4.20 -13.10 9.09
CA VAL A 21 3.88 -12.33 10.31
C VAL A 21 3.07 -11.09 9.93
N SER A 22 3.52 -10.32 8.94
CA SER A 22 2.77 -9.17 8.41
C SER A 22 1.39 -9.56 7.90
N LYS A 23 1.27 -10.72 7.25
CA LYS A 23 -0.02 -11.28 6.81
C LYS A 23 -0.93 -11.64 7.97
N ALA A 24 -0.40 -12.28 9.01
CA ALA A 24 -1.16 -12.58 10.23
C ALA A 24 -1.60 -11.29 10.94
N MET A 25 -0.76 -10.26 10.97
CA MET A 25 -1.09 -8.93 11.49
C MET A 25 -2.25 -8.29 10.71
N CYS A 26 -2.23 -8.36 9.37
CA CYS A 26 -3.34 -7.87 8.54
C CYS A 26 -4.67 -8.55 8.90
N ASN A 27 -4.65 -9.89 8.97
CA ASN A 27 -5.86 -10.67 9.23
C ASN A 27 -6.45 -10.45 10.63
N ALA A 28 -5.60 -10.10 11.61
CA ALA A 28 -6.01 -9.85 12.99
C ALA A 28 -6.41 -8.39 13.26
N ALA A 29 -6.03 -7.47 12.36
CA ALA A 29 -6.28 -6.05 12.56
C ALA A 29 -7.75 -5.70 12.27
N ARG A 30 -8.28 -4.76 13.07
CA ARG A 30 -9.57 -4.11 12.77
C ARG A 30 -9.45 -3.09 11.64
N GLU A 31 -8.26 -2.53 11.48
CA GLU A 31 -7.95 -1.48 10.50
C GLU A 31 -6.48 -1.64 10.07
N VAL A 32 -6.25 -1.66 8.76
CA VAL A 32 -4.95 -1.82 8.12
C VAL A 32 -4.58 -0.53 7.42
N ILE A 33 -3.59 0.16 7.99
CA ILE A 33 -3.02 1.38 7.42
C ILE A 33 -1.69 1.03 6.77
N LEU A 34 -1.57 1.22 5.46
CA LEU A 34 -0.34 1.04 4.69
C LEU A 34 0.40 2.37 4.58
N MET A 35 1.72 2.36 4.75
CA MET A 35 2.57 3.53 4.54
C MET A 35 3.67 3.17 3.56
N ALA A 36 3.77 3.93 2.47
CA ALA A 36 4.74 3.70 1.41
C ALA A 36 5.00 4.99 0.61
N ASP A 37 6.27 5.26 0.30
CA ASP A 37 6.64 6.31 -0.65
C ASP A 37 6.18 5.96 -2.09
N SER A 38 6.09 6.98 -2.95
CA SER A 38 5.64 6.79 -4.34
C SER A 38 6.50 5.84 -5.15
N SER A 39 7.77 5.67 -4.78
CA SER A 39 8.68 4.77 -5.48
C SER A 39 8.25 3.31 -5.41
N LYS A 40 7.35 2.94 -4.48
CA LYS A 40 6.84 1.57 -4.30
C LYS A 40 5.69 1.19 -5.23
N PHE A 41 5.01 2.15 -5.86
CA PHE A 41 3.90 1.84 -6.76
C PHE A 41 4.38 1.17 -8.06
N GLY A 42 3.61 0.18 -8.54
CA GLY A 42 3.92 -0.60 -9.74
C GLY A 42 5.03 -1.64 -9.55
N ARG A 43 5.62 -1.74 -8.35
CA ARG A 43 6.62 -2.77 -8.03
C ARG A 43 5.94 -4.06 -7.59
N LYS A 44 6.47 -5.19 -8.08
CA LYS A 44 6.09 -6.54 -7.67
C LYS A 44 7.27 -7.24 -7.02
N SER A 45 7.07 -7.69 -5.79
CA SER A 45 7.98 -8.59 -5.09
C SER A 45 7.40 -10.02 -5.01
N PRO A 46 8.22 -11.05 -4.77
CA PRO A 46 7.79 -12.45 -4.80
C PRO A 46 6.72 -12.82 -3.77
N ASN A 47 6.75 -12.17 -2.59
CA ASN A 47 5.85 -12.52 -1.50
C ASN A 47 4.67 -11.54 -1.45
N ILE A 48 3.45 -12.08 -1.42
CA ILE A 48 2.20 -11.32 -1.28
C ILE A 48 1.80 -11.32 0.20
N VAL A 49 1.71 -10.13 0.78
CA VAL A 49 1.28 -9.94 2.18
C VAL A 49 -0.24 -10.00 2.27
N CYS A 50 -0.93 -9.13 1.54
CA CYS A 50 -2.39 -9.06 1.47
C CYS A 50 -2.84 -8.41 0.15
N GLY A 51 -4.10 -8.61 -0.21
CA GLY A 51 -4.74 -7.88 -1.30
C GLY A 51 -4.98 -6.41 -0.93
N LEU A 52 -5.14 -5.54 -1.93
CA LEU A 52 -5.40 -4.11 -1.71
C LEU A 52 -6.73 -3.87 -0.99
N GLU A 53 -7.71 -4.75 -1.18
CA GLU A 53 -9.00 -4.73 -0.50
C GLU A 53 -8.91 -4.95 1.03
N SER A 54 -7.77 -5.44 1.52
CA SER A 54 -7.52 -5.58 2.96
C SER A 54 -6.90 -4.31 3.56
N VAL A 55 -6.63 -3.28 2.76
CA VAL A 55 -6.06 -2.01 3.21
C VAL A 55 -7.18 -1.00 3.35
N ASP A 56 -7.31 -0.37 4.51
CA ASP A 56 -8.33 0.67 4.75
C ASP A 56 -7.81 2.06 4.36
N LYS A 57 -6.54 2.33 4.70
CA LYS A 57 -5.90 3.63 4.45
C LYS A 57 -4.51 3.45 3.89
N LEU A 58 -4.11 4.35 2.99
CA LEU A 58 -2.77 4.40 2.42
C LEU A 58 -2.18 5.80 2.61
N ILE A 59 -1.01 5.87 3.24
CA ILE A 59 -0.24 7.09 3.43
C ILE A 59 0.95 7.08 2.48
N THR A 60 1.09 8.13 1.66
CA THR A 60 2.17 8.26 0.68
C THR A 60 2.65 9.71 0.50
N ASP A 61 3.70 9.91 -0.28
CA ASP A 61 4.20 11.24 -0.64
C ASP A 61 3.45 11.82 -1.86
N ALA A 62 3.69 13.10 -2.18
CA ALA A 62 2.99 13.81 -3.26
C ALA A 62 3.32 13.33 -4.68
N ASP A 63 4.29 12.44 -4.85
CA ASP A 63 4.75 11.96 -6.16
C ASP A 63 3.94 10.75 -6.66
N ILE A 64 2.87 10.35 -5.96
CA ILE A 64 1.93 9.33 -6.44
C ILE A 64 1.24 9.77 -7.74
N SER A 65 1.15 8.88 -8.73
CA SER A 65 0.44 9.21 -9.96
C SER A 65 -1.07 9.34 -9.73
N PRO A 66 -1.77 10.27 -10.42
CA PRO A 66 -3.21 10.40 -10.31
C PRO A 66 -3.98 9.13 -10.65
N GLU A 67 -3.46 8.34 -11.59
CA GLU A 67 -4.02 7.06 -12.01
C GLU A 67 -3.97 6.01 -10.88
N PHE A 68 -2.83 5.92 -10.18
CA PHE A 68 -2.70 5.03 -9.03
C PHE A 68 -3.59 5.48 -7.88
N LYS A 69 -3.61 6.78 -7.59
CA LYS A 69 -4.48 7.35 -6.57
C LYS A 69 -5.95 6.99 -6.84
N GLN A 70 -6.44 7.25 -8.05
CA GLN A 70 -7.82 6.96 -8.43
C GLN A 70 -8.11 5.45 -8.31
N ALA A 71 -7.21 4.59 -8.78
CA ALA A 71 -7.40 3.15 -8.70
C ALA A 71 -7.45 2.61 -7.26
N LEU A 72 -6.77 3.26 -6.31
CA LEU A 72 -6.85 2.94 -4.88
C LEU A 72 -8.16 3.43 -4.27
N GLU A 73 -8.57 4.66 -4.58
CA GLU A 73 -9.84 5.24 -4.11
C GLU A 73 -11.05 4.46 -4.65
N ASP A 74 -11.00 4.00 -5.91
CA ASP A 74 -12.02 3.15 -6.53
C ASP A 74 -12.15 1.77 -5.83
N LYS A 75 -11.09 1.33 -5.13
CA LYS A 75 -11.11 0.12 -4.28
C LYS A 75 -11.59 0.40 -2.85
N GLY A 76 -11.98 1.64 -2.55
CA GLY A 76 -12.45 2.07 -1.23
C GLY A 76 -11.33 2.38 -0.24
N ILE A 77 -10.09 2.54 -0.71
CA ILE A 77 -8.93 2.87 0.13
C ILE A 77 -8.85 4.38 0.30
N GLU A 78 -8.80 4.86 1.54
CA GLU A 78 -8.55 6.28 1.82
C GLU A 78 -7.07 6.60 1.57
N VAL A 79 -6.78 7.47 0.59
CA VAL A 79 -5.42 7.87 0.25
C VAL A 79 -5.08 9.21 0.91
N ILE A 80 -4.09 9.19 1.80
CA ILE A 80 -3.56 10.34 2.53
C ILE A 80 -2.21 10.71 1.92
N ILE A 81 -2.14 11.87 1.29
CA ILE A 81 -0.90 12.39 0.69
C ILE A 81 -0.20 13.30 1.71
N THR A 82 1.10 13.10 1.88
CA THR A 82 1.94 13.84 2.82
C THR A 82 3.10 14.51 2.08
N GLY A 83 3.50 15.70 2.55
CA GLY A 83 4.44 16.56 1.84
C GLY A 83 3.73 17.44 0.83
N GLU A 84 3.38 18.66 1.24
CA GLU A 84 2.92 19.68 0.30
C GLU A 84 4.12 20.33 -0.40
N HIS A 85 4.00 20.57 -1.71
CA HIS A 85 4.65 21.75 -2.28
C HIS A 85 3.91 22.97 -1.73
N HIS A 86 4.42 23.52 -0.62
CA HIS A 86 4.02 24.86 -0.19
C HIS A 86 4.45 25.86 -1.27
N GLU A 87 3.48 26.39 -2.01
CA GLU A 87 3.58 27.72 -2.64
C GLU A 87 3.43 28.82 -1.58
#